data_AF-A0A2S4Y222-F1
#
_entry.id   AF-A0A2S4Y222-F1
#
_cell.length_a   1.000
_cell.length_b   1.000
_cell.length_c   1.000
_cell.angle_alpha   90.00
_cell.angle_beta   90.00
_cell.angle_gamma   90.00
#
_symmetry.space_group_name_H-M   'P 1'
#
loop_
_entity.id
_entity.type
_entity.pdbx_description
1 polymer ?
#
loop_
_entity_poly.entity_id
_entity_poly.type
_entity_poly.pdbx_seq_one_letter_code
_entity_poly.pdbx_strand_id
1 'polypeptide(L)' 'VQDVRVLGAIGVVQLDHPVDMAAATRAAIGEGVWLRPFRDLIYTMPPYITGDEDIARICAAVRAAARQG' A
#
# COMPACT_ATOMS: atom_id res chain seq x y z
N VAL A 1 5.13 0.26 -12.48
CA VAL A 1 5.44 -0.63 -11.33
C VAL A 1 6.70 -1.39 -11.67
N GLN A 2 7.71 -1.30 -10.82
CA GLN A 2 9.01 -1.94 -11.02
C GLN A 2 9.09 -3.33 -10.37
N ASP A 3 8.56 -3.51 -9.16
CA ASP A 3 8.64 -4.77 -8.42
C ASP A 3 7.52 -4.91 -7.37
N VAL A 4 7.17 -6.15 -7.03
CA VAL A 4 6.23 -6.49 -5.95
C VAL A 4 6.79 -7.64 -5.16
N ARG A 5 6.95 -7.46 -3.85
CA ARG A 5 7.62 -8.42 -2.97
C ARG A 5 6.96 -8.54 -1.61
N VAL A 6 7.05 -9.74 -1.04
CA VAL A 6 6.47 -10.08 0.27
C VAL A 6 7.47 -10.89 1.10
N LEU A 7 7.58 -10.57 2.38
CA LEU A 7 8.33 -11.37 3.36
C LEU A 7 7.60 -11.37 4.70
N GLY A 8 7.03 -12.51 5.09
CA GLY A 8 6.16 -12.58 6.27
C GLY A 8 4.98 -11.61 6.14
N ALA A 9 4.74 -10.79 7.15
CA ALA A 9 3.70 -9.75 7.13
C ALA A 9 4.18 -8.41 6.52
N ILE A 10 5.21 -8.42 5.68
CA ILE A 10 5.68 -7.21 4.98
C ILE A 10 5.26 -7.33 3.51
N GLY A 11 4.48 -6.38 3.02
CA GLY A 11 4.14 -6.26 1.60
C GLY A 11 4.65 -4.95 1.01
N VAL A 12 5.28 -5.00 -0.16
CA VAL A 12 5.84 -3.83 -0.84
C VAL A 12 5.49 -3.85 -2.33
N VAL A 13 5.01 -2.71 -2.83
CA VAL A 13 4.91 -2.38 -4.25
C VAL A 13 5.87 -1.23 -4.51
N GLN A 14 6.86 -1.46 -5.38
CA GLN A 14 7.80 -0.45 -5.82
C GLN A 14 7.38 0.09 -7.18
N LEU A 15 7.20 1.40 -7.26
CA LEU A 15 6.95 2.12 -8.52
C LEU A 15 8.27 2.38 -9.24
N ASP A 16 8.18 2.69 -10.52
CA ASP A 16 9.34 3.08 -11.36
C ASP A 16 9.62 4.59 -11.26
N HIS A 17 8.92 5.30 -10.35
CA HIS A 17 9.02 6.72 -10.08
C HIS A 17 8.71 7.01 -8.60
N PRO A 18 9.09 8.19 -8.07
CA PRO A 18 8.68 8.60 -6.73
C PRO A 18 7.16 8.70 -6.62
N VAL A 19 6.60 8.19 -5.52
CA VAL A 19 5.17 8.19 -5.25
C VAL A 19 4.65 9.62 -5.05
N ASP A 20 3.56 9.99 -5.71
CA ASP A 20 2.77 11.16 -5.28
C ASP A 20 2.09 10.82 -3.94
N MET A 21 2.74 11.23 -2.85
CA MET A 21 2.28 11.00 -1.50
C MET A 21 0.85 11.48 -1.26
N ALA A 22 0.46 12.63 -1.80
CA ALA A 22 -0.85 13.20 -1.55
C ALA A 22 -1.94 12.42 -2.30
N ALA A 23 -1.69 12.06 -3.56
CA ALA A 23 -2.62 11.25 -4.35
C ALA A 23 -2.75 9.82 -3.79
N ALA A 24 -1.64 9.15 -3.52
CA ALA A 24 -1.61 7.80 -2.98
C ALA A 24 -2.31 7.71 -1.61
N THR A 25 -2.06 8.67 -0.70
CA THR A 25 -2.68 8.68 0.62
C THR A 25 -4.20 8.87 0.51
N ARG A 26 -4.67 9.80 -0.34
CA ARG A 26 -6.11 9.99 -0.58
C ARG A 26 -6.76 8.73 -1.15
N ALA A 27 -6.11 8.06 -2.08
CA ALA A 27 -6.61 6.82 -2.67
C ALA A 27 -6.73 5.70 -1.63
N ALA A 28 -5.73 5.54 -0.76
CA ALA A 28 -5.77 4.55 0.32
C ALA A 28 -6.89 4.86 1.34
N ILE A 29 -7.06 6.14 1.73
CA ILE A 29 -8.15 6.57 2.63
C ILE A 29 -9.51 6.28 2.01
N GLY A 30 -9.66 6.43 0.69
CA GLY A 30 -10.89 6.07 -0.02
C GLY A 30 -11.30 4.60 0.13
N GLU A 31 -10.32 3.71 0.34
CA GLU A 31 -10.51 2.28 0.63
C GLU A 31 -10.63 2.00 2.15
N GLY A 32 -10.67 3.04 2.99
CA GLY A 32 -10.77 2.92 4.44
C GLY A 32 -9.48 2.54 5.14
N VAL A 33 -8.31 2.73 4.50
CA VAL A 33 -7.00 2.35 5.06
C VAL A 33 -6.05 3.52 5.02
N TRP A 34 -5.37 3.78 6.14
CA TRP A 34 -4.28 4.73 6.15
C TRP A 34 -2.97 4.06 5.69
N LEU A 35 -2.40 4.54 4.59
CA LEU A 35 -1.07 4.16 4.13
C LEU A 35 -0.18 5.41 4.05
N ARG A 36 1.10 5.26 4.41
CA ARG A 36 2.11 6.31 4.27
C ARG A 36 3.25 5.80 3.39
N PRO A 37 3.18 6.00 2.06
CA PRO A 37 4.26 5.64 1.16
C PRO A 37 5.58 6.37 1.49
N PHE A 38 6.67 5.95 0.85
CA PHE A 38 7.97 6.60 1.01
C PHE A 38 8.84 6.36 -0.21
N ARG A 39 9.45 7.42 -0.75
CA ARG A 39 10.20 7.38 -2.01
C ARG A 39 9.33 6.80 -3.12
N ASP A 40 9.75 5.72 -3.75
CA ASP A 40 9.09 4.94 -4.79
C ASP A 40 8.30 3.73 -4.22
N LEU A 41 8.08 3.67 -2.89
CA LEU A 41 7.51 2.50 -2.22
C LEU A 41 6.13 2.78 -1.64
N ILE A 42 5.18 1.92 -1.99
CA ILE A 42 3.92 1.73 -1.27
C ILE A 42 4.04 0.41 -0.51
N TYR A 43 3.95 0.46 0.82
CA TYR A 43 4.23 -0.70 1.66
C TYR A 43 3.26 -0.80 2.82
N THR A 44 3.18 -2.00 3.40
CA THR A 44 2.39 -2.28 4.58
C THR A 44 3.08 -3.31 5.47
N MET A 45 2.84 -3.18 6.78
CA MET A 45 3.28 -4.09 7.83
C MET A 45 2.12 -4.25 8.84
N PRO A 46 1.02 -4.92 8.47
CA PRO A 46 -0.15 -5.05 9.33
C PRO A 46 0.19 -5.77 10.65
N PRO A 47 -0.51 -5.45 11.76
CA PRO A 47 -0.44 -6.23 12.98
C PRO A 47 -0.72 -7.72 12.73
N TYR A 48 -0.05 -8.63 13.45
CA TYR A 48 -0.29 -10.08 13.28
C TYR A 48 -1.70 -10.54 13.69
N ILE A 49 -2.44 -9.70 14.41
CA ILE A 49 -3.84 -9.95 14.80
C ILE A 49 -4.83 -9.54 13.70
N THR A 50 -4.38 -8.92 12.61
CA THR A 50 -5.25 -8.47 11.52
C THR A 50 -5.86 -9.67 10.79
N GLY A 51 -7.19 -9.73 10.78
CA GLY A 51 -7.93 -10.82 10.10
C GLY A 51 -7.96 -10.68 8.58
N ASP A 52 -8.39 -11.74 7.91
CA ASP A 52 -8.35 -11.85 6.44
C ASP A 52 -9.10 -10.73 5.72
N GLU A 53 -10.24 -10.27 6.25
CA GLU A 53 -11.03 -9.19 5.64
C GLU A 53 -10.26 -7.85 5.68
N ASP A 54 -9.64 -7.53 6.80
CA ASP A 54 -8.85 -6.31 6.94
C ASP A 54 -7.55 -6.39 6.12
N ILE A 55 -6.92 -7.58 6.02
CA ILE A 55 -5.80 -7.80 5.09
C ILE A 55 -6.24 -7.55 3.65
N ALA A 56 -7.40 -8.08 3.24
CA ALA A 56 -7.93 -7.85 1.90
C ALA A 56 -8.19 -6.35 1.63
N ARG A 57 -8.70 -5.62 2.62
CA ARG A 57 -8.91 -4.17 2.54
C ARG A 57 -7.59 -3.40 2.43
N ILE A 58 -6.57 -3.77 3.20
CA ILE A 58 -5.21 -3.23 3.09
C ILE A 58 -4.63 -3.47 1.70
N CYS A 59 -4.78 -4.67 1.15
CA CYS A 59 -4.34 -4.97 -0.21
C CYS A 59 -5.10 -4.14 -1.27
N ALA A 60 -6.40 -3.89 -1.07
CA ALA A 60 -7.17 -3.00 -1.95
C ALA A 60 -6.64 -1.56 -1.90
N ALA A 61 -6.37 -1.03 -0.71
CA ALA A 61 -5.78 0.28 -0.52
C ALA A 61 -4.38 0.40 -1.14
N VAL A 62 -3.53 -0.62 -1.02
CA VAL A 62 -2.21 -0.65 -1.68
C VAL A 62 -2.36 -0.58 -3.20
N ARG A 63 -3.31 -1.32 -3.78
CA ARG A 63 -3.60 -1.25 -5.24
C ARG A 63 -4.14 0.11 -5.66
N ALA A 64 -5.04 0.70 -4.87
CA ALA A 64 -5.59 2.03 -5.15
C ALA A 64 -4.50 3.11 -5.11
N ALA A 65 -3.65 3.07 -4.08
CA ALA A 65 -2.50 3.95 -3.96
C ALA A 65 -1.54 3.79 -5.16
N ALA A 66 -1.21 2.56 -5.57
CA ALA A 66 -0.26 2.30 -6.66
C ALA A 66 -0.78 2.66 -8.07
N ARG A 67 -2.09 2.91 -8.21
CA ARG A 67 -2.68 3.42 -9.45
C ARG A 67 -2.68 4.95 -9.54
N GLN A 68 -2.62 5.63 -8.39
CA GLN A 68 -2.82 7.07 -8.28
C GLN A 68 -1.56 7.84 -7.88
N GLY A 69 -0.61 7.16 -7.24
CA GLY A 69 0.71 7.68 -6.90
C GLY A 69 1.79 7.04 -7.73
#